data_AF-D1YKC6-F1
#
_entry.id   AF-D1YKC6-F1
#
_cell.length_a   1.000
_cell.length_b   1.000
_cell.length_c   1.000
_cell.angle_alpha   90.00
_cell.angle_beta   90.00
_cell.angle_gamma   90.00
#
_symmetry.space_group_name_H-M   'P 1'
#
loop_
_entity.id
_entity.type
_entity.pdbx_description
1 polymer ?
#
loop_
_entity_poly.entity_id
_entity_poly.type
_entity_poly.pdbx_seq_one_letter_code
_entity_poly.pdbx_strand_id
1 'polypeptide(L)' 'MQIFYRPSVKEIIPEDNVETIYRKVITSYKKNRPNEIRKGTTLSGPHRDDLEFLINEKMPMILHLKDSNGRFL' A
#
# COMPACT_ATOMS: atom_id res chain seq x y z
N MET A 1 10.08 18.21 -1.49
CA MET A 1 9.24 17.15 -0.90
C MET A 1 8.85 16.21 -2.03
N GLN A 2 9.07 14.90 -1.88
CA GLN A 2 8.65 13.90 -2.86
C GLN A 2 7.67 12.92 -2.19
N ILE A 3 6.70 12.42 -2.95
CA ILE A 3 5.67 11.50 -2.47
C ILE A 3 5.72 10.25 -3.35
N PHE A 4 5.77 9.07 -2.74
CA PHE A 4 5.72 7.79 -3.43
C PHE A 4 4.50 7.02 -2.98
N TYR A 5 3.69 6.58 -3.94
CA TYR A 5 2.60 5.66 -3.69
C TYR A 5 3.08 4.22 -3.87
N ARG A 6 2.78 3.37 -2.89
CA ARG A 6 3.18 1.96 -2.83
C ARG A 6 1.92 1.09 -2.79
N PRO A 7 1.47 0.58 -3.95
CA PRO A 7 0.38 -0.38 -3.98
C PRO A 7 0.76 -1.66 -3.23
N SER A 8 -0.19 -2.21 -2.47
CA SER A 8 -0.11 -3.53 -1.83
C SER A 8 0.13 -4.65 -2.84
N VAL A 9 -0.34 -4.45 -4.08
CA VAL A 9 -0.08 -5.31 -5.23
C VAL A 9 1.10 -4.73 -6.00
N LYS A 10 2.30 -5.28 -5.76
CA LYS A 10 3.59 -4.76 -6.28
C LYS A 10 3.69 -4.72 -7.80
N GLU A 11 2.86 -5.50 -8.49
CA GLU A 11 2.84 -5.58 -9.95
C GLU A 11 2.13 -4.39 -10.60
N ILE A 12 1.41 -3.55 -9.83
CA ILE A 12 0.76 -2.32 -10.35
C ILE A 12 1.83 -1.25 -10.61
N ILE A 13 1.78 -0.66 -11.79
CA ILE A 13 2.67 0.42 -12.23
C ILE A 13 1.86 1.65 -12.68
N PRO A 14 2.44 2.86 -12.67
CA PRO A 14 1.72 4.10 -13.01
C PRO A 14 1.05 4.11 -14.39
N GLU A 15 1.57 3.33 -15.33
CA GLU A 15 1.08 3.25 -16.72
C GLU A 15 -0.13 2.31 -16.88
N ASP A 16 -0.50 1.55 -15.83
CA ASP A 16 -1.64 0.65 -15.90
C ASP A 16 -2.96 1.41 -15.99
N ASN A 17 -3.82 1.00 -16.93
CA ASN A 17 -5.20 1.45 -16.94
C ASN A 17 -6.05 0.69 -15.90
N VAL A 18 -7.27 1.16 -15.66
CA VAL A 18 -8.21 0.62 -14.66
C VAL A 18 -8.44 -0.88 -14.82
N GLU A 19 -8.63 -1.37 -16.05
CA GLU A 19 -8.87 -2.79 -16.32
C GLU A 19 -7.63 -3.64 -16.01
N THR A 20 -6.44 -3.15 -16.35
CA THR A 20 -5.18 -3.82 -16.00
C THR A 20 -4.97 -3.88 -14.49
N ILE A 21 -5.24 -2.77 -13.78
CA ILE A 21 -5.18 -2.72 -12.31
C ILE A 21 -6.14 -3.75 -11.71
N TYR A 22 -7.39 -3.78 -12.17
CA TYR A 22 -8.40 -4.74 -11.70
C TYR A 22 -7.91 -6.19 -11.85
N ARG A 23 -7.37 -6.55 -13.02
CA ARG A 23 -6.83 -7.91 -13.26
C ARG A 23 -5.65 -8.23 -12.34
N LYS A 24 -4.75 -7.28 -12.12
CA LYS A 24 -3.60 -7.45 -11.21
C LYS A 24 -4.05 -7.67 -9.77
N VAL A 25 -5.03 -6.90 -9.29
CA VAL A 25 -5.62 -7.06 -7.96
C VAL A 25 -6.28 -8.43 -7.79
N ILE A 26 -7.14 -8.83 -8.74
CA ILE A 26 -7.80 -10.14 -8.70
C ILE A 26 -6.77 -11.28 -8.74
N THR A 27 -5.72 -11.15 -9.54
CA THR A 27 -4.65 -12.16 -9.63
C THR A 27 -3.90 -12.27 -8.30
N SER A 28 -3.55 -11.14 -7.69
CA SER A 28 -2.89 -11.09 -6.37
C SER A 28 -3.76 -11.72 -5.28
N TYR A 29 -5.05 -11.37 -5.23
CA TYR A 29 -6.02 -11.95 -4.29
C TYR A 29 -6.14 -13.47 -4.44
N LYS A 30 -6.26 -13.97 -5.68
CA LYS A 30 -6.33 -15.42 -5.94
C LYS A 30 -5.06 -16.13 -5.49
N LYS A 31 -3.89 -15.57 -5.78
CA LYS A 31 -2.58 -16.10 -5.37
C LYS A 31 -2.44 -16.15 -3.85
N ASN A 32 -2.93 -15.13 -3.15
CA ASN A 32 -2.79 -15.00 -1.69
C ASN A 32 -3.94 -15.63 -0.90
N ARG A 33 -4.96 -16.20 -1.55
CA ARG A 33 -6.17 -16.75 -0.89
C ARG A 33 -5.91 -17.61 0.36
N PRO A 34 -4.91 -18.52 0.41
CA PRO A 34 -4.62 -19.25 1.64
C PRO A 34 -4.22 -18.35 2.82
N ASN A 35 -3.46 -17.29 2.55
CA ASN A 35 -3.07 -16.30 3.56
C ASN A 35 -4.24 -15.41 3.96
N GLU A 36 -5.14 -15.06 3.03
CA GLU A 36 -6.38 -14.33 3.30
C GLU A 36 -7.23 -15.06 4.34
N ILE A 37 -7.47 -16.36 4.11
CA ILE A 37 -8.25 -17.22 5.00
C ILE A 37 -7.57 -17.33 6.36
N ARG A 38 -6.25 -17.58 6.39
CA ARG A 38 -5.50 -17.69 7.65
C ARG A 38 -5.56 -16.42 8.49
N LYS A 39 -5.53 -15.24 7.86
CA LYS A 39 -5.59 -13.94 8.56
C LYS A 39 -7.02 -13.44 8.79
N GLY A 40 -8.02 -14.06 8.18
CA GLY A 40 -9.43 -13.68 8.31
C GLY A 40 -9.75 -12.29 7.74
N THR A 41 -8.91 -11.75 6.85
CA THR A 41 -9.07 -10.42 6.26
C THR A 41 -8.42 -10.37 4.90
N THR A 42 -8.85 -9.43 4.04
CA THR A 42 -8.29 -9.20 2.71
C THR A 42 -6.94 -8.47 2.80
N LEU A 43 -5.93 -8.98 2.08
CA LEU A 43 -4.54 -8.50 2.11
C LEU A 43 -4.14 -7.81 0.79
N SER A 44 -4.86 -8.07 -0.30
CA SER A 44 -4.68 -7.40 -1.59
C SER A 44 -5.74 -6.31 -1.78
N GLY A 45 -5.37 -5.02 -1.67
CA GLY A 45 -6.29 -3.90 -1.90
C GLY A 45 -5.81 -2.57 -1.32
N PRO A 46 -6.47 -1.45 -1.68
CA PRO A 46 -6.00 -0.09 -1.38
C PRO A 46 -5.95 0.25 0.11
N HIS A 47 -6.72 -0.47 0.94
CA HIS A 47 -6.67 -0.38 2.39
C HIS A 47 -5.35 -0.87 3.01
N ARG A 48 -4.44 -1.42 2.19
CA ARG A 48 -3.12 -1.91 2.58
C ARG A 48 -1.99 -1.21 1.82
N ASP A 49 -2.31 -0.18 1.05
CA ASP A 49 -1.32 0.59 0.30
C ASP A 49 -0.66 1.63 1.21
N ASP A 50 0.58 1.99 0.88
CA ASP A 50 1.36 2.97 1.65
C ASP A 50 1.64 4.25 0.85
N LEU A 51 1.78 5.37 1.56
CA LEU A 51 2.29 6.63 1.04
C LEU A 51 3.59 6.98 1.76
N GLU A 52 4.69 7.07 1.01
CA GLU A 52 6.00 7.46 1.53
C GLU A 52 6.27 8.93 1.22
N PHE A 53 6.62 9.71 2.25
CA PHE A 53 7.00 11.11 2.10
C PHE A 53 8.51 11.26 2.31
N LEU A 54 9.19 11.87 1.34
CA LEU A 54 10.59 12.25 1.44
C LEU A 54 10.70 13.77 1.63
N ILE A 55 11.16 14.18 2.82
CA ILE A 55 11.33 15.59 3.20
C ILE A 55 12.82 15.89 3.32
N ASN A 56 13.29 16.94 2.63
CA ASN A 56 14.68 17.42 2.67
C ASN A 56 15.73 16.33 2.37
N GLU A 57 15.40 15.38 1.49
CA GLU A 57 16.27 14.25 1.08
C GLU A 57 16.73 13.31 2.21
N LYS A 58 16.26 13.52 3.45
CA LYS A 58 16.43 12.57 4.55
C LYS A 58 15.31 11.52 4.49
N MET A 59 15.73 10.27 4.68
CA MET A 59 15.00 8.98 4.58
C MET A 59 13.46 9.04 4.59
N PRO A 60 12.76 8.19 3.80
CA PRO A 60 11.31 8.17 3.76
C PRO A 60 10.76 7.90 5.15
N MET A 61 10.15 8.92 5.75
CA MET A 61 9.47 8.78 7.02
C MET A 61 8.11 8.20 6.67
N ILE A 62 7.87 6.93 7.02
CA ILE A 62 6.49 6.43 7.10
C ILE A 62 5.84 7.26 8.20
N LEU A 63 5.03 8.22 7.80
CA LEU A 63 4.42 9.19 8.68
C LEU A 63 3.31 8.48 9.45
N HIS A 64 3.68 7.76 10.50
CA HIS A 64 2.74 7.48 11.56
C HIS A 64 2.38 8.85 12.16
N LEU A 65 1.18 9.33 11.88
CA LEU A 65 0.69 10.59 12.43
C LEU A 65 0.77 10.48 13.95
N LYS A 66 1.72 11.20 14.53
CA LYS A 66 1.81 11.35 15.97
C LYS A 66 1.05 12.61 16.35
N ASP A 67 0.20 12.51 17.37
CA ASP A 67 -0.44 13.69 17.94
C ASP A 67 0.61 14.65 18.55
N SER A 68 0.17 15.84 18.96
CA SER A 68 1.01 16.82 19.66
C SER A 68 1.61 16.30 20.99
N ASN A 69 1.17 15.13 21.47
CA ASN A 69 1.66 14.44 22.67
C ASN A 69 2.56 13.24 22.33
N GLY A 70 2.93 13.05 21.06
CA GLY A 70 3.84 12.00 20.62
C GLY A 70 3.23 10.59 20.61
N ARG A 71 1.91 10.46 20.75
CA ARG A 71 1.19 9.17 20.65
C ARG A 71 0.86 8.88 19.19
N PHE A 72 1.05 7.63 18.79
CA PHE A 72 0.62 7.14 17.48
C PHE A 72 -0.91 7.16 17.42
N LEU A 73 -1.47 7.78 16.37
CA LEU A 73 -2.89 7.66 16.02
C LEU A 73 -3.19 6.28 15.44
#